data_AF-A0A1J3DKX9-F1
#
_entry.id   AF-A0A1J3DKX9-F1
#
_cell.length_a   1.000
_cell.length_b   1.000
_cell.length_c   1.000
_cell.angle_alpha   90.00
_cell.angle_beta   90.00
_cell.angle_gamma   90.00
#
_symmetry.space_group_name_H-M   'P 1'
#
loop_
_entity.id
_entity.type
_entity.pdbx_description
1 polymer ?
#
loop_
_entity_poly.entity_id
_entity_poly.type
_entity_poly.pdbx_seq_one_letter_code
_entity_poly.pdbx_strand_id
1 'polypeptide(L)'
;SVEKLLFVQMLDLSHNELRTTEGLEAMQLLCSLNLSHNRIRSFSALGSLRHLKQLRVLDVSHNHIGGKRPVDTTRYLCSSPLSNSGEVGRGVPS
;
A
#
# COMPACT_ATOMS: atom_id res chain seq x y z
N SER A 1 13.31 -19.67 16.72
CA SER A 1 12.42 -19.35 17.85
C SER A 1 12.33 -17.84 17.98
N VAL A 2 11.13 -17.26 17.87
CA VAL A 2 10.86 -15.80 17.79
C VAL A 2 10.89 -15.12 19.16
N GLU A 3 10.98 -15.91 20.24
CA GLU A 3 10.94 -15.46 21.64
C GLU A 3 12.12 -14.57 22.05
N LYS A 4 13.22 -14.56 21.29
CA LYS A 4 14.40 -13.74 21.59
C LYS A 4 14.32 -12.28 21.11
N LEU A 5 13.24 -11.88 20.42
CA LEU A 5 13.09 -10.49 19.96
C LEU A 5 12.38 -9.57 20.98
N LEU A 6 12.03 -10.08 22.17
CA LEU A 6 11.28 -9.34 23.20
C LEU A 6 11.97 -8.05 23.68
N PHE A 7 13.28 -7.88 23.47
CA PHE A 7 14.02 -6.67 23.87
C PHE A 7 14.32 -5.69 22.71
N VAL A 8 13.78 -5.93 21.52
CA VAL A 8 14.03 -5.06 20.37
C VAL A 8 13.22 -3.78 20.53
N GLN A 9 13.91 -2.67 20.83
CA GLN A 9 13.32 -1.33 20.89
C GLN A 9 13.37 -0.62 19.54
N MET A 10 14.31 -0.99 18.67
CA MET A 10 14.46 -0.41 17.34
C MET A 10 14.56 -1.54 16.32
N LEU A 11 13.66 -1.53 15.33
CA LEU A 11 13.61 -2.54 14.31
C LEU A 11 13.61 -1.88 12.93
N ASP A 12 14.59 -2.25 12.11
CA ASP A 12 14.65 -1.86 10.71
C ASP A 12 14.20 -3.03 9.82
N LEU A 13 13.09 -2.83 9.12
CA LEU A 13 12.54 -3.73 8.11
C LEU A 13 12.45 -3.04 6.75
N SER A 14 13.22 -1.97 6.54
CA SER A 14 13.24 -1.26 5.27
C SER A 14 13.74 -2.15 4.13
N HIS A 15 13.39 -1.79 2.90
CA HIS A 15 13.82 -2.50 1.68
C HIS A 15 13.44 -3.98 1.64
N ASN A 16 12.25 -4.30 2.15
CA ASN A 16 11.66 -5.64 2.05
C ASN A 16 10.42 -5.62 1.13
N GLU A 17 9.73 -6.77 1.04
CA GLU A 17 8.50 -6.90 0.26
C GLU A 17 7.23 -6.92 1.12
N LEU A 18 7.29 -6.36 2.34
CA LEU A 18 6.20 -6.43 3.31
C LEU A 18 4.95 -5.75 2.76
N ARG A 19 3.83 -6.46 2.88
CA ARG A 19 2.50 -5.96 2.49
C ARG A 19 1.65 -5.64 3.70
N THR A 20 1.93 -6.28 4.83
CA THR A 20 1.22 -6.16 6.11
C THR A 20 2.23 -6.12 7.26
N THR A 21 1.75 -5.71 8.43
CA THR A 21 2.52 -5.67 9.69
C THR A 21 2.05 -6.72 10.69
N GLU A 22 1.31 -7.73 10.24
CA GLU A 22 0.81 -8.82 11.08
C GLU A 22 1.98 -9.57 11.74
N GLY A 23 1.80 -9.95 13.00
CA GLY A 23 2.84 -10.56 13.84
C GLY A 23 3.73 -9.54 14.56
N LEU A 24 3.83 -8.29 14.08
CA LEU A 24 4.61 -7.27 14.78
C LEU A 24 3.96 -6.84 16.09
N GLU A 25 2.66 -7.08 16.30
CA GLU A 25 1.97 -6.82 17.57
C GLU A 25 2.56 -7.57 18.76
N ALA A 26 3.35 -8.64 18.56
CA ALA A 26 4.04 -9.33 19.65
C ALA A 26 5.22 -8.52 20.22
N MET A 27 5.72 -7.52 19.49
CA MET A 27 6.91 -6.73 19.85
C MET A 27 6.56 -5.56 20.77
N GLN A 28 6.05 -5.86 21.97
CA GLN A 28 5.46 -4.87 22.89
C GLN A 28 6.44 -3.79 23.40
N LEU A 29 7.75 -4.02 23.32
CA LEU A 29 8.79 -3.04 23.69
C LEU A 29 9.30 -2.20 22.50
N LEU A 30 8.73 -2.36 21.31
CA LEU A 30 9.20 -1.65 20.12
C LEU A 30 8.88 -0.16 20.20
N CYS A 31 9.92 0.68 20.11
CA CYS A 31 9.87 2.13 20.18
C CYS A 31 10.06 2.81 18.82
N SER A 32 10.87 2.21 17.95
CA SER A 32 11.17 2.70 16.60
C SER A 32 11.03 1.59 15.57
N LEU A 33 10.30 1.85 14.50
CA LEU A 33 10.07 0.91 13.42
C LEU A 33 10.26 1.60 12.06
N ASN A 34 11.21 1.08 11.27
CA ASN A 34 11.41 1.50 9.88
C ASN A 34 10.78 0.45 8.93
N LEU A 35 9.72 0.83 8.24
CA LEU A 35 9.04 0.05 7.18
C LEU A 35 9.23 0.69 5.80
N SER A 36 10.18 1.62 5.64
CA SER A 36 10.38 2.31 4.36
C SER A 36 10.71 1.33 3.22
N HIS A 37 10.42 1.71 1.98
CA HIS A 37 10.72 0.87 0.80
C HIS A 37 10.12 -0.54 0.88
N ASN A 38 8.84 -0.63 1.24
CA ASN A 38 8.07 -1.88 1.24
C ASN A 38 6.87 -1.79 0.27
N ARG A 39 5.94 -2.76 0.33
CA ARG A 39 4.78 -2.87 -0.57
C ARG A 39 3.44 -2.68 0.17
N ILE A 40 3.43 -1.90 1.25
CA ILE A 40 2.22 -1.62 2.03
C ILE A 40 1.30 -0.70 1.23
N ARG A 41 0.04 -1.09 1.04
CA ARG A 41 -0.91 -0.40 0.14
C ARG A 41 -2.04 0.35 0.84
N SER A 42 -2.29 0.06 2.10
CA SER A 42 -3.41 0.63 2.85
C SER A 42 -3.05 0.83 4.32
N PHE A 43 -3.74 1.77 4.97
CA PHE A 43 -3.66 1.94 6.41
C PHE A 43 -4.18 0.72 7.17
N SER A 44 -5.12 -0.05 6.60
CA SER A 44 -5.58 -1.30 7.20
C SER A 44 -4.46 -2.34 7.35
N ALA A 45 -3.48 -2.37 6.44
CA ALA A 45 -2.33 -3.27 6.52
C ALA A 45 -1.33 -2.90 7.63
N LEU A 46 -1.44 -1.70 8.19
CA LEU A 46 -0.73 -1.22 9.38
C LEU A 46 -1.51 -1.50 10.68
N GLY A 47 -2.65 -2.19 10.60
CA GLY A 47 -3.63 -2.28 11.68
C GLY A 47 -3.11 -2.94 12.96
N SER A 48 -2.13 -3.84 12.89
CA SER A 48 -1.53 -4.49 14.06
C SER A 48 -0.67 -3.53 14.89
N LEU A 49 -0.09 -2.49 14.27
CA LEU A 49 0.77 -1.52 14.95
C LEU A 49 0.03 -0.74 16.06
N ARG A 50 -1.31 -0.68 16.01
CA ARG A 50 -2.14 -0.05 17.07
C ARG A 50 -1.97 -0.69 18.46
N HIS A 51 -1.48 -1.94 18.49
CA HIS A 51 -1.23 -2.68 19.72
C HIS A 51 0.14 -2.37 20.33
N LEU A 52 1.03 -1.69 19.61
CA LEU A 52 2.37 -1.34 20.07
C LEU A 52 2.35 -0.05 20.90
N LYS A 53 2.11 -0.20 22.21
CA LYS A 53 1.92 0.95 23.12
C LYS A 53 3.17 1.82 23.31
N GLN A 54 4.36 1.29 23.03
CA GLN A 54 5.62 2.01 23.17
C GLN A 54 6.11 2.64 21.86
N LEU A 55 5.45 2.37 20.72
CA LEU A 55 5.91 2.83 19.42
C LEU A 55 5.80 4.36 19.32
N ARG A 56 6.96 5.03 19.15
CA ARG A 56 7.08 6.48 19.07
C ARG A 56 7.58 6.98 17.73
N VAL A 57 8.33 6.15 17.02
CA VAL A 57 8.88 6.47 15.69
C VAL A 57 8.45 5.40 14.70
N LEU A 58 7.83 5.84 13.61
CA LEU A 58 7.38 4.97 12.53
C LEU A 58 7.68 5.63 11.19
N ASP A 59 8.51 4.97 10.38
CA ASP A 59 8.74 5.36 8.98
C ASP A 59 8.01 4.39 8.05
N VAL A 60 7.13 4.92 7.20
CA VAL A 60 6.41 4.18 6.15
C VAL A 60 6.61 4.79 4.77
N SER A 61 7.64 5.61 4.61
CA SER A 61 8.00 6.25 3.34
C SER A 61 8.27 5.21 2.24
N HIS A 62 8.17 5.63 0.96
CA HIS A 62 8.41 4.75 -0.18
C HIS A 62 7.60 3.43 -0.17
N ASN A 63 6.38 3.47 0.41
CA ASN A 63 5.35 2.45 0.25
C ASN A 63 4.28 2.91 -0.76
N HIS A 64 3.20 2.14 -0.87
CA HIS A 64 2.10 2.40 -1.80
C HIS A 64 0.80 2.78 -1.06
N ILE A 65 0.93 3.35 0.15
CA ILE A 65 -0.18 3.68 1.05
C ILE A 65 -1.04 4.79 0.43
N GLY A 66 -2.36 4.58 0.42
CA GLY A 66 -3.32 5.54 -0.12
C GLY A 66 -3.65 5.29 -1.60
N GLY A 67 -2.88 4.42 -2.27
CA GLY A 67 -3.12 4.00 -3.65
C GLY A 67 -3.03 5.14 -4.67
N LYS A 68 -2.24 4.95 -5.73
CA LYS A 68 -2.65 5.51 -7.01
C LYS A 68 -3.92 4.76 -7.41
N ARG A 69 -5.09 5.28 -7.09
CA ARG A 69 -6.18 5.19 -8.05
C ARG A 69 -5.94 6.38 -8.98
N PRO A 70 -5.34 6.20 -10.18
CA PRO A 70 -5.73 7.10 -11.24
C PRO A 70 -7.25 6.95 -11.28
N VAL A 71 -7.96 7.99 -10.87
CA VAL A 71 -9.39 8.03 -11.13
C VAL A 71 -9.47 7.98 -12.63
N ASP A 72 -9.95 6.86 -13.16
CA ASP A 72 -10.18 6.71 -14.58
C ASP A 72 -11.29 7.69 -14.95
N THR A 73 -10.85 8.88 -15.36
CA THR A 73 -11.70 10.00 -15.72
C THR A 73 -12.19 9.87 -17.15
N THR A 74 -11.76 8.84 -17.90
CA THR A 74 -12.29 8.55 -19.24
C THR A 74 -13.80 8.30 -19.20
N ARG A 75 -14.34 7.81 -18.08
CA ARG A 75 -15.80 7.70 -17.88
C ARG A 75 -16.54 9.04 -17.76
N TYR A 76 -15.82 10.13 -17.49
CA TYR A 76 -16.36 11.48 -17.37
C TYR A 76 -16.02 12.34 -18.60
N LEU A 77 -15.20 11.83 -19.52
CA LEU A 77 -15.09 12.41 -20.84
C LEU A 77 -16.36 11.98 -21.60
N CYS A 78 -17.34 12.89 -21.68
CA CYS A 78 -18.44 12.74 -22.62
C CYS A 78 -17.84 12.37 -23.97
N SER A 79 -18.38 11.32 -24.59
CA SER A 79 -18.13 11.00 -25.99
C SER A 79 -18.40 12.26 -26.80
N SER A 80 -17.32 12.98 -27.12
CA SER A 80 -17.43 14.13 -28.00
C SER A 80 -17.83 13.55 -29.37
N PRO A 81 -18.91 14.04 -30.00
CA PRO A 81 -19.37 13.54 -31.31
C PRO A 81 -18.36 13.81 -32.45
N LEU A 82 -17.16 14.30 -32.12
CA LEU A 82 -16.05 14.60 -33.01
C LEU A 82 -14.88 13.61 -32.88
N SER A 83 -15.08 12.41 -32.30
CA SER A 83 -14.08 11.32 -32.41
C SER A 83 -14.07 10.78 -33.85
N ASN A 84 -13.62 11.62 -34.78
CA ASN A 84 -13.30 11.25 -36.14
C ASN A 84 -11.90 10.64 -36.15
N SER A 85 -11.86 9.33 -35.96
CA SER A 85 -10.81 8.43 -36.43
C SER A 85 -11.53 7.11 -36.62
N GLY A 86 -12.26 6.91 -37.71
CA GLY A 86 -11.65 6.77 -39.02
C GLY A 86 -11.26 5.31 -39.22
N GLU A 87 -12.19 4.37 -39.08
CA GLU A 87 -12.04 3.02 -39.64
C GLU A 87 -13.32 2.57 -40.33
N VAL A 88 -13.13 2.38 -41.64
CA VAL A 88 -13.97 1.72 -42.61
C VAL A 88 -14.25 0.27 -42.18
N GLY A 89 -15.49 -0.20 -42.40
CA GLY A 89 -15.67 -1.57 -42.89
C GLY A 89 -16.71 -2.45 -42.20
N ARG A 90 -17.82 -2.62 -42.92
CA ARG A 90 -18.61 -3.86 -43.11
C ARG A 90 -19.33 -4.51 -41.91
N GLY A 91 -20.62 -4.72 -42.12
CA GLY A 91 -21.34 -5.84 -41.53
C GLY A 91 -22.84 -5.61 -41.38
N VAL A 92 -23.60 -5.71 -42.48
CA VAL A 92 -25.04 -6.01 -42.42
C VAL A 92 -25.18 -7.47 -41.97
N PRO A 93 -26.18 -7.81 -41.15
CA PRO A 93 -26.98 -8.96 -41.56
C PRO A 93 -28.50 -8.78 -41.37
N SER A 94 -29.16 -9.47 -42.30
CA SER A 94 -30.53 -9.99 -42.43
C SER A 94 -31.51 -9.82 -41.28
#